data_AF-A0AAN7AC38-F1
#
_entry.id   AF-A0AAN7AC38-F1
#
_cell.length_a   1.000
_cell.length_b   1.000
_cell.length_c   1.000
_cell.angle_alpha   90.00
_cell.angle_beta   90.00
_cell.angle_gamma   90.00
#
_symmetry.space_group_name_H-M   'P 1'
#
loop_
_entity.id
_entity.type
_entity.pdbx_description
1 polymer ?
#
loop_
_entity_poly.entity_id
_entity_poly.type
_entity_poly.pdbx_seq_one_letter_code
_entity_poly.pdbx_strand_id
1 'polypeptide(L)'
;MSASPTTGMSMLSLEGTPAMARARGPTLSPRASPSMSGSERHDDANEWEEEEEEEDEDGSDQGVISSPTGFRYDISRLSRKTQQVVRGLYHQVLTPGPPQISLELCGIKEEDDAEGSFFYAFQMREIVPCSIRIGSKNSKMYSTPRCECPDARYRKQRPCKHLVWLFDRISKHALFDHDPETDLTLAELGYSEQLVDPFEQISRIRLDILADDLHCDIFDPDNDTAPPTRARVQEAREMVAALAGVQPQEVDAYRPDLGTSHYTSPIRRGDLEATLFSLLISSHSLAEWIRTELESSDPAVDPFRSIERRATRILSELETYSSSLQNTPATSARSHKDKSAEGPRDVHWAATQIQHCVRKIEMLVSRGSEPLSGQARASAARSLVSILKAVASRNVDSHGGDTPDDRNLFMRLVGNHDTGFVYSALELLVDQSQFIEELEGIMDLLGRHGAPTTYVSNMRSLISRMRSHKAVHTTAGEGVRRRSQTPPMNDVLSAPPVIQQPTEELENMTPVGTSSSPQFLAPELPSSSRAGRGGGARGRGSTRGTATGSKRSVSLGSAQDSPQGSKKRRARGA
;
A
#
# COMPACT_ATOMS: atom_id res chain seq x y z
N MET A 1 10.17 -60.14 14.46
CA MET A 1 9.09 -60.80 13.70
C MET A 1 8.40 -59.72 12.87
N SER A 2 8.47 -59.89 11.54
CA SER A 2 7.53 -59.42 10.50
C SER A 2 7.25 -57.91 10.37
N ALA A 3 7.18 -57.27 9.20
CA ALA A 3 7.71 -57.36 7.84
C ALA A 3 7.17 -56.08 7.15
N SER A 4 7.98 -55.39 6.35
CA SER A 4 7.48 -54.39 5.38
C SER A 4 6.79 -55.08 4.19
N PRO A 5 6.16 -54.31 3.29
CA PRO A 5 6.69 -54.33 1.92
C PRO A 5 6.79 -52.96 1.22
N THR A 6 7.84 -52.91 0.39
CA THR A 6 8.27 -51.97 -0.66
C THR A 6 7.30 -51.96 -1.87
N THR A 7 7.37 -51.05 -2.85
CA THR A 7 8.29 -51.06 -4.03
C THR A 7 7.87 -49.92 -4.99
N GLY A 8 8.72 -49.01 -5.44
CA GLY A 8 9.59 -49.09 -6.65
C GLY A 8 9.59 -47.69 -7.31
N MET A 9 10.58 -47.18 -8.05
CA MET A 9 11.78 -47.73 -8.67
C MET A 9 12.85 -46.64 -8.80
N SER A 10 14.10 -47.06 -8.91
CA SER A 10 15.29 -46.25 -9.20
C SER A 10 15.88 -46.64 -10.56
N MET A 11 16.73 -45.74 -11.09
CA MET A 11 17.69 -45.86 -12.20
C MET A 11 17.22 -45.43 -13.60
N LEU A 12 17.88 -44.42 -14.17
CA LEU A 12 18.97 -44.61 -15.15
C LEU A 12 19.68 -43.27 -15.53
N SER A 13 21.01 -43.29 -15.48
CA SER A 13 21.95 -42.28 -15.99
C SER A 13 21.98 -42.22 -17.52
N LEU A 14 22.34 -41.06 -18.09
CA LEU A 14 22.85 -40.94 -19.47
C LEU A 14 23.97 -39.90 -19.56
N GLU A 15 25.19 -40.37 -19.84
CA GLU A 15 26.28 -39.63 -20.48
C GLU A 15 26.45 -40.16 -21.93
N GLY A 16 26.86 -39.29 -22.85
CA GLY A 16 27.47 -39.71 -24.13
C GLY A 16 27.05 -38.91 -25.37
N THR A 17 27.88 -37.96 -25.79
CA THR A 17 27.95 -37.38 -27.15
C THR A 17 28.40 -38.41 -28.20
N PRO A 18 28.12 -38.22 -29.51
CA PRO A 18 29.17 -37.72 -30.43
C PRO A 18 28.67 -36.90 -31.65
N ALA A 19 29.62 -36.51 -32.51
CA ALA A 19 29.59 -35.45 -33.52
C ALA A 19 29.45 -35.88 -35.01
N MET A 20 29.08 -34.90 -35.85
CA MET A 20 29.30 -34.68 -37.32
C MET A 20 28.77 -35.66 -38.38
N ALA A 21 27.97 -35.16 -39.35
CA ALA A 21 28.34 -35.05 -40.78
C ALA A 21 27.19 -34.56 -41.72
N ARG A 22 27.43 -33.42 -42.38
CA ARG A 22 27.20 -33.04 -43.81
C ARG A 22 26.28 -33.90 -44.71
N ALA A 23 25.29 -33.28 -45.40
CA ALA A 23 25.09 -33.36 -46.87
C ALA A 23 23.84 -32.58 -47.41
N ARG A 24 24.11 -31.74 -48.43
CA ARG A 24 23.40 -31.37 -49.69
C ARG A 24 21.85 -31.20 -49.79
N GLY A 25 21.42 -30.08 -50.41
CA GLY A 25 20.05 -29.76 -50.88
C GLY A 25 19.56 -30.57 -52.11
N PRO A 26 18.37 -30.27 -52.71
CA PRO A 26 18.27 -29.20 -53.72
C PRO A 26 16.87 -28.52 -53.97
N THR A 27 16.90 -27.27 -54.46
CA THR A 27 16.12 -26.58 -55.56
C THR A 27 14.58 -26.70 -55.84
N LEU A 28 14.01 -25.51 -56.21
CA LEU A 28 12.95 -25.16 -57.21
C LEU A 28 11.45 -25.33 -56.80
N SER A 29 10.67 -24.27 -56.52
CA SER A 29 9.95 -23.29 -57.42
C SER A 29 8.48 -23.74 -57.75
N PRO A 30 7.63 -22.96 -58.46
CA PRO A 30 6.54 -22.12 -57.91
C PRO A 30 5.14 -22.38 -58.55
N ARG A 31 4.08 -21.72 -58.06
CA ARG A 31 2.77 -21.38 -58.71
C ARG A 31 1.65 -21.41 -57.64
N ALA A 32 0.55 -20.68 -57.72
CA ALA A 32 0.07 -19.60 -58.57
C ALA A 32 -1.19 -19.06 -57.86
N SER A 33 -1.40 -17.76 -57.89
CA SER A 33 -2.71 -17.15 -57.65
C SER A 33 -3.71 -17.55 -58.74
N PRO A 34 -5.01 -17.42 -58.46
CA PRO A 34 -5.82 -16.64 -59.37
C PRO A 34 -6.59 -15.52 -58.68
N SER A 35 -6.88 -14.53 -59.51
CA SER A 35 -7.40 -13.19 -59.28
C SER A 35 -8.82 -13.09 -59.84
N MET A 36 -9.46 -11.94 -59.53
CA MET A 36 -10.63 -11.34 -60.19
C MET A 36 -11.99 -11.87 -59.72
N SER A 37 -13.06 -11.10 -59.60
CA SER A 37 -13.38 -9.66 -59.66
C SER A 37 -14.91 -9.62 -59.53
N GLY A 38 -15.48 -8.58 -58.92
CA GLY A 38 -16.94 -8.40 -58.97
C GLY A 38 -17.41 -7.26 -58.09
N SER A 39 -17.47 -6.07 -58.68
CA SER A 39 -18.17 -4.86 -58.21
C SER A 39 -19.62 -5.19 -57.81
N GLU A 40 -20.25 -4.53 -56.83
CA GLU A 40 -21.14 -3.39 -57.06
C GLU A 40 -21.45 -2.60 -55.76
N ARG A 41 -21.76 -1.31 -55.94
CA ARG A 41 -22.09 -0.29 -54.93
C ARG A 41 -23.61 -0.03 -54.86
N HIS A 42 -24.02 0.70 -53.80
CA HIS A 42 -25.33 1.32 -53.47
C HIS A 42 -26.33 0.39 -52.77
N ASP A 43 -27.04 0.75 -51.70
CA ASP A 43 -27.26 2.00 -50.98
C ASP A 43 -27.69 1.73 -49.52
N ASP A 44 -27.56 2.77 -48.69
CA ASP A 44 -27.96 2.89 -47.28
C ASP A 44 -29.45 2.56 -47.00
N ALA A 45 -29.70 1.83 -45.91
CA ALA A 45 -30.88 2.02 -45.06
C ALA A 45 -30.59 1.48 -43.64
N ASN A 46 -30.62 2.39 -42.67
CA ASN A 46 -30.51 2.15 -41.23
C ASN A 46 -31.62 1.21 -40.73
N GLU A 47 -31.26 0.10 -40.09
CA GLU A 47 -32.20 -0.75 -39.34
C GLU A 47 -31.46 -1.53 -38.25
N TRP A 48 -30.84 -0.84 -37.29
CA TRP A 48 -30.35 -1.44 -36.04
C TRP A 48 -30.40 -0.40 -34.90
N GLU A 49 -31.60 0.06 -34.57
CA GLU A 49 -31.92 0.65 -33.26
C GLU A 49 -33.04 -0.21 -32.66
N GLU A 50 -32.72 -1.44 -32.27
CA GLU A 50 -33.46 -2.13 -31.22
C GLU A 50 -32.70 -1.81 -29.92
N GLU A 51 -33.11 -0.70 -29.29
CA GLU A 51 -32.87 -0.49 -27.87
C GLU A 51 -33.66 -1.58 -27.13
N GLU A 52 -32.98 -2.68 -26.80
CA GLU A 52 -33.46 -3.59 -25.75
C GLU A 52 -33.43 -2.79 -24.44
N GLU A 53 -34.54 -2.13 -24.13
CA GLU A 53 -34.85 -1.66 -22.78
C GLU A 53 -34.93 -2.92 -21.88
N GLU A 54 -33.79 -3.34 -21.33
CA GLU A 54 -33.79 -4.22 -20.17
C GLU A 54 -34.52 -3.46 -19.05
N GLU A 55 -35.75 -3.91 -18.78
CA GLU A 55 -36.55 -3.51 -17.63
C GLU A 55 -35.81 -3.95 -16.35
N ASP A 56 -34.92 -3.09 -15.84
CA ASP A 56 -34.30 -3.25 -14.53
C ASP A 56 -35.36 -3.05 -13.43
N GLU A 57 -35.98 -4.17 -13.07
CA GLU A 57 -36.93 -4.33 -11.98
C GLU A 57 -36.20 -4.45 -10.62
N ASP A 58 -35.59 -3.36 -10.13
CA ASP A 58 -35.13 -3.20 -8.74
C ASP A 58 -34.98 -1.72 -8.32
N GLY A 59 -36.13 -1.07 -8.17
CA GLY A 59 -36.25 0.33 -7.74
C GLY A 59 -35.95 0.61 -6.27
N SER A 60 -34.70 0.48 -5.79
CA SER A 60 -34.33 1.18 -4.53
C SER A 60 -32.90 1.72 -4.39
N ASP A 61 -31.94 1.44 -5.29
CA ASP A 61 -30.55 1.92 -5.11
C ASP A 61 -29.88 2.46 -6.39
N GLN A 62 -30.66 3.02 -7.33
CA GLN A 62 -30.15 3.46 -8.65
C GLN A 62 -29.01 4.49 -8.61
N GLY A 63 -28.75 5.15 -7.48
CA GLY A 63 -27.75 6.21 -7.35
C GLY A 63 -26.52 5.85 -6.52
N VAL A 64 -26.54 4.78 -5.72
CA VAL A 64 -25.47 4.48 -4.75
C VAL A 64 -24.75 3.18 -5.14
N ILE A 65 -23.43 3.16 -5.00
CA ILE A 65 -22.61 1.98 -5.28
C ILE A 65 -21.53 1.76 -4.24
N SER A 66 -21.34 0.50 -3.84
CA SER A 66 -20.25 0.09 -2.96
C SER A 66 -18.95 -0.12 -3.73
N SER A 67 -17.89 0.48 -3.23
CA SER A 67 -16.53 0.31 -3.72
C SER A 67 -15.84 -0.89 -3.05
N PRO A 68 -14.76 -1.42 -3.66
CA PRO A 68 -13.95 -2.48 -3.07
C PRO A 68 -13.29 -2.11 -1.73
N THR A 69 -13.14 -0.81 -1.44
CA THR A 69 -12.57 -0.35 -0.17
C THR A 69 -13.59 -0.32 0.97
N GLY A 70 -14.87 -0.56 0.67
CA GLY A 70 -15.98 -0.58 1.64
C GLY A 70 -16.77 0.73 1.71
N PHE A 71 -16.39 1.77 0.96
CA PHE A 71 -17.18 3.00 0.89
C PHE A 71 -18.38 2.85 -0.03
N ARG A 72 -19.49 3.49 0.34
CA ARG A 72 -20.66 3.70 -0.51
C ARG A 72 -20.55 5.06 -1.19
N TYR A 73 -20.74 5.11 -2.50
CA TYR A 73 -20.66 6.34 -3.30
C TYR A 73 -22.00 6.65 -3.96
N ASP A 74 -22.54 7.84 -3.70
CA ASP A 74 -23.59 8.45 -4.53
C ASP A 74 -22.99 8.96 -5.84
N ILE A 75 -23.43 8.35 -6.93
CA ILE A 75 -23.08 8.64 -8.32
C ILE A 75 -24.22 9.29 -9.11
N SER A 76 -25.35 9.60 -8.46
CA SER A 76 -26.55 10.16 -9.11
C SER A 76 -26.28 11.45 -9.87
N ARG A 77 -25.33 12.27 -9.39
CA ARG A 77 -24.92 13.55 -10.00
C ARG A 77 -24.08 13.39 -11.26
N LEU A 78 -23.54 12.20 -11.52
CA LEU A 78 -22.69 11.95 -12.68
C LEU A 78 -23.54 11.67 -13.93
N SER A 79 -22.98 11.94 -15.11
CA SER A 79 -23.63 11.58 -16.38
C SER A 79 -23.91 10.07 -16.45
N ARG A 80 -24.99 9.64 -17.13
CA ARG A 80 -25.34 8.21 -17.27
C ARG A 80 -24.17 7.35 -17.78
N LYS A 81 -23.41 7.86 -18.75
CA LYS A 81 -22.20 7.20 -19.27
C LYS A 81 -21.10 7.07 -18.22
N THR A 82 -20.91 8.09 -17.38
CA THR A 82 -19.96 8.02 -16.26
C THR A 82 -20.44 7.05 -15.19
N GLN A 83 -21.74 7.06 -14.85
CA GLN A 83 -22.31 6.11 -13.89
C GLN A 83 -22.04 4.67 -14.33
N GLN A 84 -22.29 4.32 -15.60
CA GLN A 84 -22.00 2.99 -16.15
C GLN A 84 -20.53 2.60 -16.01
N VAL A 85 -19.60 3.54 -16.19
CA VAL A 85 -18.16 3.26 -16.03
C VAL A 85 -17.77 3.05 -14.57
N VAL A 86 -18.35 3.80 -13.62
CA VAL A 86 -18.13 3.57 -12.20
C VAL A 86 -18.72 2.22 -11.76
N ARG A 87 -19.94 1.90 -12.21
CA ARG A 87 -20.57 0.58 -11.96
C ARG A 87 -19.74 -0.56 -12.51
N GLY A 88 -19.30 -0.45 -13.77
CA GLY A 88 -18.44 -1.45 -14.41
C GLY A 88 -17.10 -1.63 -13.70
N LEU A 89 -16.48 -0.53 -13.24
CA LEU A 89 -15.21 -0.57 -12.51
C LEU A 89 -15.35 -1.34 -11.19
N TYR A 90 -16.38 -1.06 -10.39
CA TYR A 90 -16.52 -1.69 -9.07
C TYR A 90 -17.13 -3.09 -9.12
N HIS A 91 -18.01 -3.40 -10.08
CA HIS A 91 -18.51 -4.77 -10.27
C HIS A 91 -17.42 -5.74 -10.77
N GLN A 92 -16.49 -5.29 -11.63
CA GLN A 92 -15.42 -6.14 -12.13
C GLN A 92 -14.46 -6.62 -11.02
N VAL A 93 -14.30 -5.85 -9.95
CA VAL A 93 -13.45 -6.24 -8.81
C VAL A 93 -14.01 -7.42 -8.03
N LEU A 94 -15.31 -7.71 -8.16
CA LEU A 94 -15.96 -8.88 -7.55
C LEU A 94 -15.82 -10.16 -8.39
N THR A 95 -15.22 -10.09 -9.58
CA THR A 95 -15.03 -11.25 -10.45
C THR A 95 -13.70 -11.93 -10.12
N PRO A 96 -13.66 -13.26 -9.90
CA PRO A 96 -12.42 -13.98 -9.61
C PRO A 96 -11.40 -13.80 -10.75
N GLY A 97 -10.22 -13.27 -10.42
CA GLY A 97 -9.16 -13.07 -11.41
C GLY A 97 -8.09 -12.06 -10.97
N PRO A 98 -6.99 -11.94 -11.75
CA PRO A 98 -5.96 -10.96 -11.47
C PRO A 98 -6.52 -9.53 -11.58
N PRO A 99 -6.03 -8.60 -10.74
CA PRO A 99 -6.51 -7.22 -10.75
C PRO A 99 -6.26 -6.59 -12.13
N GLN A 100 -7.30 -5.98 -12.70
CA GLN A 100 -7.20 -5.28 -13.99
C GLN A 100 -6.26 -4.07 -13.89
N ILE A 101 -6.27 -3.42 -12.72
CA ILE A 101 -5.53 -2.20 -12.43
C ILE A 101 -4.66 -2.46 -11.21
N SER A 102 -3.35 -2.28 -11.36
CA SER A 102 -2.40 -2.30 -10.25
C SER A 102 -1.60 -1.00 -10.22
N LEU A 103 -1.24 -0.53 -9.03
CA LEU A 103 -0.38 0.65 -8.86
C LEU A 103 1.06 0.17 -8.69
N GLU A 104 1.97 0.66 -9.54
CA GLU A 104 3.36 0.22 -9.51
C GLU A 104 4.26 1.26 -8.81
N LEU A 105 4.21 2.49 -9.30
CA LEU A 105 5.12 3.54 -8.84
C LEU A 105 4.35 4.78 -8.40
N CYS A 106 4.90 5.49 -7.43
CA CYS A 106 4.48 6.83 -7.09
C CYS A 106 5.70 7.73 -6.85
N GLY A 107 5.56 9.04 -7.07
CA GLY A 107 6.64 9.99 -6.85
C GLY A 107 6.13 11.40 -6.67
N ILE A 108 6.99 12.28 -6.16
CA ILE A 108 6.74 13.72 -6.08
C ILE A 108 7.75 14.46 -6.94
N LYS A 109 7.30 15.47 -7.68
CA LYS A 109 8.17 16.32 -8.52
C LYS A 109 7.79 17.78 -8.39
N GLU A 110 8.79 18.65 -8.55
CA GLU A 110 8.60 20.09 -8.73
C GLU A 110 8.20 20.36 -10.19
N GLU A 111 7.36 21.36 -10.42
CA GLU A 111 6.90 21.78 -11.76
C GLU A 111 7.91 22.76 -12.36
N ASP A 112 8.45 22.45 -13.55
CA ASP A 112 9.54 23.22 -14.19
C ASP A 112 9.19 24.72 -14.40
N ASP A 113 7.91 25.04 -14.62
CA ASP A 113 7.41 26.37 -14.99
C ASP A 113 6.80 27.18 -13.82
N ALA A 114 6.92 26.68 -12.59
CA ALA A 114 6.39 27.33 -11.39
C ALA A 114 7.22 26.98 -10.15
N GLU A 115 8.08 27.93 -9.74
CA GLU A 115 8.93 27.80 -8.55
C GLU A 115 8.08 27.48 -7.31
N GLY A 116 8.36 26.34 -6.67
CA GLY A 116 7.67 25.89 -5.47
C GLY A 116 6.29 25.26 -5.68
N SER A 117 5.84 24.95 -6.91
CA SER A 117 4.69 24.07 -7.12
C SER A 117 5.14 22.62 -7.30
N PHE A 118 4.49 21.73 -6.57
CA PHE A 118 4.75 20.29 -6.63
C PHE A 118 3.53 19.55 -7.18
N PHE A 119 3.80 18.38 -7.76
CA PHE A 119 2.77 17.41 -8.10
C PHE A 119 3.19 16.00 -7.71
N TYR A 120 2.20 15.20 -7.31
CA TYR A 120 2.33 13.77 -7.15
C TYR A 120 2.07 13.08 -8.48
N ALA A 121 2.91 12.10 -8.81
CA ALA A 121 2.79 11.26 -9.99
C ALA A 121 2.54 9.82 -9.54
N PHE A 122 1.61 9.14 -10.20
CA PHE A 122 1.27 7.74 -9.95
C PHE A 122 1.31 7.00 -11.29
N GLN A 123 2.06 5.90 -11.35
CA GLN A 123 2.11 5.01 -12.51
C GLN A 123 1.35 3.74 -12.19
N MET A 124 0.37 3.47 -13.03
CA MET A 124 -0.53 2.33 -12.93
C MET A 124 -0.27 1.39 -14.10
N ARG A 125 -0.45 0.09 -13.86
CA ARG A 125 -0.32 -0.94 -14.88
C ARG A 125 -1.65 -1.65 -15.08
N GLU A 126 -2.12 -1.54 -16.31
CA GLU A 126 -3.11 -2.43 -16.92
C GLU A 126 -2.43 -3.19 -18.09
N ILE A 127 -3.17 -3.41 -19.19
CA ILE A 127 -2.59 -3.85 -20.48
C ILE A 127 -1.52 -2.85 -20.97
N VAL A 128 -1.76 -1.56 -20.76
CA VAL A 128 -0.83 -0.48 -21.10
C VAL A 128 -0.63 0.41 -19.86
N PRO A 129 0.62 0.82 -19.54
CA PRO A 129 0.86 1.73 -18.44
C PRO A 129 0.09 3.04 -18.59
N CYS A 130 -0.39 3.56 -17.46
CA CYS A 130 -1.12 4.81 -17.36
C CYS A 130 -0.48 5.67 -16.27
N SER A 131 -0.43 7.00 -16.46
CA SER A 131 0.08 7.93 -15.45
C SER A 131 -1.04 8.84 -14.94
N ILE A 132 -1.04 9.12 -13.64
CA ILE A 132 -1.91 10.12 -13.01
C ILE A 132 -1.03 11.19 -12.36
N ARG A 133 -1.44 12.45 -12.49
CA ARG A 133 -0.77 13.60 -11.88
C ARG A 133 -1.76 14.40 -11.04
N ILE A 134 -1.36 14.72 -9.81
CA ILE A 134 -2.15 15.44 -8.82
C ILE A 134 -1.29 16.60 -8.31
N GLY A 135 -1.61 17.84 -8.71
CA GLY A 135 -0.90 19.03 -8.25
C GLY A 135 -1.71 19.81 -7.22
N SER A 136 -1.03 20.74 -6.55
CA SER A 136 -1.70 21.70 -5.68
C SER A 136 -2.67 22.58 -6.47
N LYS A 137 -3.64 23.20 -5.79
CA LYS A 137 -4.56 24.19 -6.41
C LYS A 137 -3.85 25.34 -7.12
N ASN A 138 -2.62 25.64 -6.70
CA ASN A 138 -1.79 26.70 -7.28
C ASN A 138 -0.96 26.24 -8.48
N SER A 139 -0.92 24.93 -8.78
CA SER A 139 -0.26 24.40 -9.97
C SER A 139 -0.96 24.89 -11.23
N LYS A 140 -0.18 25.36 -12.20
CA LYS A 140 -0.74 25.84 -13.48
C LYS A 140 -1.24 24.68 -14.32
N MET A 141 -0.49 23.58 -14.33
CA MET A 141 -0.79 22.42 -15.19
C MET A 141 -1.66 21.36 -14.50
N TYR A 142 -1.52 21.20 -13.17
CA TYR A 142 -2.10 20.08 -12.43
C TYR A 142 -3.01 20.50 -11.26
N SER A 143 -3.57 21.71 -11.28
CA SER A 143 -4.58 22.18 -10.29
C SER A 143 -5.82 21.28 -10.20
N THR A 144 -6.11 20.54 -11.27
CA THR A 144 -7.07 19.44 -11.27
C THR A 144 -6.35 18.14 -11.58
N PRO A 145 -6.68 17.02 -10.89
CA PRO A 145 -6.10 15.71 -11.19
C PRO A 145 -6.23 15.35 -12.68
N ARG A 146 -5.15 14.86 -13.29
CA ARG A 146 -5.11 14.45 -14.69
C ARG A 146 -4.66 13.01 -14.84
N CYS A 147 -5.28 12.31 -15.78
CA CYS A 147 -4.94 10.95 -16.16
C CYS A 147 -4.46 10.94 -17.62
N GLU A 148 -3.25 10.44 -17.86
CA GLU A 148 -2.66 10.24 -19.19
C GLU A 148 -2.92 8.79 -19.63
N CYS A 149 -4.20 8.48 -19.84
CA CYS A 149 -4.62 7.15 -20.27
C CYS A 149 -4.37 6.96 -21.79
N PRO A 150 -3.71 5.85 -22.19
CA PRO A 150 -3.52 5.52 -23.60
C PRO A 150 -4.78 4.96 -24.24
N ASP A 151 -5.72 4.41 -23.47
CA ASP A 151 -6.98 3.87 -23.98
C ASP A 151 -7.89 4.99 -24.50
N ALA A 152 -8.11 5.00 -25.82
CA ALA A 152 -8.92 5.98 -26.52
C ALA A 152 -10.38 6.04 -26.01
N ARG A 153 -10.90 4.94 -25.45
CA ARG A 153 -12.25 4.87 -24.89
C ARG A 153 -12.40 5.78 -23.68
N TYR A 154 -11.38 5.81 -22.82
CA TYR A 154 -11.39 6.56 -21.56
C TYR A 154 -10.70 7.92 -21.64
N ARG A 155 -9.89 8.17 -22.67
CA ARG A 155 -9.17 9.46 -22.86
C ARG A 155 -10.09 10.69 -22.89
N LYS A 156 -11.32 10.54 -23.38
CA LYS A 156 -12.32 11.64 -23.44
C LYS A 156 -13.32 11.62 -22.28
N GLN A 157 -13.26 10.61 -21.41
CA GLN A 157 -14.21 10.46 -20.32
C GLN A 157 -13.75 11.23 -19.08
N ARG A 158 -14.68 11.90 -18.41
CA ARG A 158 -14.44 12.64 -17.17
C ARG A 158 -15.45 12.19 -16.09
N PRO A 159 -14.99 11.70 -14.94
CA PRO A 159 -13.60 11.31 -14.65
C PRO A 159 -13.18 10.04 -15.40
N CYS A 160 -11.86 9.84 -15.54
CA CYS A 160 -11.31 8.58 -16.05
C CYS A 160 -11.44 7.49 -14.97
N LYS A 161 -11.65 6.22 -15.36
CA LYS A 161 -11.74 5.08 -14.42
C LYS A 161 -10.51 4.97 -13.50
N HIS A 162 -9.32 5.32 -14.00
CA HIS A 162 -8.08 5.30 -13.21
C HIS A 162 -8.09 6.31 -12.06
N LEU A 163 -8.71 7.49 -12.27
CA LEU A 163 -8.87 8.49 -11.20
C LEU A 163 -9.82 7.97 -10.14
N VAL A 164 -10.96 7.41 -10.55
CA VAL A 164 -11.95 6.83 -9.62
C VAL A 164 -11.33 5.71 -8.78
N TRP A 165 -10.60 4.80 -9.44
CA TRP A 165 -9.90 3.70 -8.75
C TRP A 165 -8.85 4.21 -7.75
N LEU A 166 -8.00 5.17 -8.16
CA LEU A 166 -6.92 5.67 -7.31
C LEU A 166 -7.48 6.46 -6.12
N PHE A 167 -8.48 7.31 -6.36
CA PHE A 167 -9.05 8.13 -5.31
C PHE A 167 -9.90 7.35 -4.32
N ASP A 168 -10.50 6.24 -4.72
CA ASP A 168 -11.13 5.32 -3.79
C ASP A 168 -10.12 4.80 -2.76
N ARG A 169 -8.95 4.36 -3.23
CA ARG A 169 -7.86 3.90 -2.35
C ARG A 169 -7.30 5.03 -1.49
N ILE A 170 -7.02 6.20 -2.06
CA ILE A 170 -6.54 7.37 -1.28
C ILE A 170 -7.56 7.75 -0.21
N SER A 171 -8.86 7.75 -0.54
CA SER A 171 -9.94 8.05 0.40
C SER A 171 -9.94 7.08 1.58
N LYS A 172 -9.61 5.80 1.39
CA LYS A 172 -9.51 4.79 2.47
C LYS A 172 -8.48 5.16 3.54
N HIS A 173 -7.45 5.94 3.17
CA HIS A 173 -6.39 6.36 4.08
C HIS A 173 -6.57 7.80 4.57
N ALA A 174 -7.22 8.66 3.79
CA ALA A 174 -7.45 10.06 4.13
C ALA A 174 -8.74 10.27 4.94
N LEU A 175 -9.81 9.55 4.62
CA LEU A 175 -11.12 9.62 5.26
C LEU A 175 -11.28 8.51 6.31
N PHE A 176 -10.26 8.37 7.16
CA PHE A 176 -10.16 7.28 8.13
C PHE A 176 -11.16 7.37 9.28
N ASP A 177 -11.88 8.48 9.43
CA ASP A 177 -12.93 8.72 10.44
C ASP A 177 -14.32 8.81 9.82
N HIS A 178 -14.43 8.58 8.50
CA HIS A 178 -15.69 8.60 7.79
C HIS A 178 -16.58 7.45 8.21
N ASP A 179 -17.87 7.75 8.38
CA ASP A 179 -18.86 6.76 8.77
C ASP A 179 -19.23 5.87 7.58
N PRO A 180 -19.03 4.54 7.64
CA PRO A 180 -19.30 3.65 6.49
C PRO A 180 -20.77 3.64 6.05
N GLU A 181 -21.71 3.98 6.94
CA GLU A 181 -23.13 4.10 6.62
C GLU A 181 -23.48 5.41 5.90
N THR A 182 -22.58 6.39 5.93
CA THR A 182 -22.77 7.67 5.26
C THR A 182 -22.21 7.58 3.84
N ASP A 183 -23.05 7.83 2.85
CA ASP A 183 -22.62 7.80 1.45
C ASP A 183 -21.67 8.98 1.13
N LEU A 184 -20.59 8.68 0.40
CA LEU A 184 -19.68 9.66 -0.18
C LEU A 184 -20.25 10.17 -1.50
N THR A 185 -20.09 11.45 -1.82
CA THR A 185 -20.58 11.99 -3.09
C THR A 185 -19.43 12.01 -4.09
N LEU A 186 -19.53 11.24 -5.18
CA LEU A 186 -18.47 11.18 -6.18
C LEU A 186 -18.55 12.40 -7.11
N ALA A 187 -17.50 13.24 -7.09
CA ALA A 187 -17.44 14.43 -7.94
C ALA A 187 -17.07 14.10 -9.39
N GLU A 188 -17.33 15.04 -10.31
CA GLU A 188 -16.98 14.92 -11.73
C GLU A 188 -15.48 14.74 -12.00
N LEU A 189 -14.64 15.07 -11.01
CA LEU A 189 -13.18 14.89 -11.07
C LEU A 189 -12.71 13.51 -10.60
N GLY A 190 -13.62 12.66 -10.12
CA GLY A 190 -13.36 11.25 -9.79
C GLY A 190 -12.90 10.99 -8.36
N TYR A 191 -12.93 11.99 -7.49
CA TYR A 191 -12.75 11.83 -6.05
C TYR A 191 -14.01 12.26 -5.30
N SER A 192 -14.14 11.86 -4.03
CA SER A 192 -15.27 12.25 -3.20
C SER A 192 -15.22 13.74 -2.83
N GLU A 193 -16.38 14.40 -2.76
CA GLU A 193 -16.47 15.79 -2.29
C GLU A 193 -15.90 15.94 -0.86
N GLN A 194 -16.03 14.88 -0.04
CA GLN A 194 -15.51 14.78 1.32
C GLN A 194 -13.97 14.76 1.40
N LEU A 195 -13.28 14.30 0.34
CA LEU A 195 -11.82 14.35 0.28
C LEU A 195 -11.31 15.82 0.19
N VAL A 196 -12.14 16.71 -0.34
CA VAL A 196 -11.93 18.16 -0.54
C VAL A 196 -10.77 18.51 -1.48
N ASP A 197 -9.53 18.19 -1.07
CA ASP A 197 -8.31 18.53 -1.81
C ASP A 197 -7.35 17.34 -1.77
N PRO A 198 -7.31 16.51 -2.83
CA PRO A 198 -6.49 15.32 -2.82
C PRO A 198 -4.99 15.60 -2.64
N PHE A 199 -4.49 16.75 -3.12
CA PHE A 199 -3.08 17.09 -2.97
C PHE A 199 -2.73 17.35 -1.49
N GLU A 200 -3.55 18.15 -0.81
CA GLU A 200 -3.39 18.44 0.61
C GLU A 200 -3.52 17.17 1.48
N GLN A 201 -4.43 16.27 1.12
CA GLN A 201 -4.59 15.01 1.86
C GLN A 201 -3.37 14.09 1.70
N ILE A 202 -2.83 13.96 0.48
CA ILE A 202 -1.59 13.22 0.25
C ILE A 202 -0.43 13.89 1.01
N SER A 203 -0.32 15.22 0.98
CA SER A 203 0.71 15.96 1.72
C SER A 203 0.64 15.72 3.24
N ARG A 204 -0.57 15.75 3.82
CA ARG A 204 -0.78 15.50 5.26
C ARG A 204 -0.39 14.09 5.70
N ILE A 205 -0.72 13.08 4.87
CA ILE A 205 -0.33 11.68 5.13
C ILE A 205 1.15 11.46 4.84
N ARG A 206 1.65 12.17 3.83
CA ARG A 206 2.92 11.98 3.10
C ARG A 206 2.88 10.83 2.12
N LEU A 207 3.51 11.02 0.96
CA LEU A 207 3.53 10.06 -0.13
C LEU A 207 4.19 8.75 0.28
N ASP A 208 5.26 8.78 1.07
CA ASP A 208 5.99 7.58 1.46
C ASP A 208 5.18 6.65 2.38
N ILE A 209 4.44 7.22 3.32
CA ILE A 209 3.52 6.47 4.18
C ILE A 209 2.33 5.96 3.36
N LEU A 210 1.81 6.79 2.46
CA LEU A 210 0.70 6.42 1.58
C LEU A 210 1.11 5.32 0.59
N ALA A 211 2.35 5.33 0.08
CA ALA A 211 2.87 4.34 -0.86
C ALA A 211 2.91 2.94 -0.26
N ASP A 212 3.37 2.82 0.99
CA ASP A 212 3.38 1.56 1.75
C ASP A 212 1.95 0.99 1.86
N ASP A 213 0.96 1.87 2.09
CA ASP A 213 -0.45 1.54 2.22
C ASP A 213 -1.15 1.24 0.87
N LEU A 214 -0.71 1.87 -0.21
CA LEU A 214 -1.18 1.63 -1.57
C LEU A 214 -0.46 0.48 -2.27
N HIS A 215 0.53 -0.14 -1.61
CA HIS A 215 1.36 -1.24 -2.12
C HIS A 215 2.14 -0.89 -3.39
N CYS A 216 2.66 0.33 -3.47
CA CYS A 216 3.47 0.80 -4.60
C CYS A 216 4.87 1.25 -4.15
N ASP A 217 5.83 1.22 -5.07
CA ASP A 217 7.18 1.69 -4.80
C ASP A 217 7.30 3.19 -5.07
N ILE A 218 8.22 3.85 -4.35
CA ILE A 218 8.52 5.26 -4.57
C ILE A 218 9.57 5.36 -5.68
N PHE A 219 9.22 6.04 -6.77
CA PHE A 219 10.11 6.32 -7.88
C PHE A 219 10.84 7.65 -7.65
N ASP A 220 12.17 7.57 -7.66
CA ASP A 220 13.04 8.73 -7.76
C ASP A 220 13.50 8.86 -9.23
N PRO A 221 13.15 9.96 -9.92
CA PRO A 221 13.56 10.17 -11.31
C PRO A 221 15.07 10.21 -11.52
N ASP A 222 15.85 10.49 -10.47
CA ASP A 222 17.31 10.54 -10.54
C ASP A 222 17.95 9.16 -10.33
N ASN A 223 17.14 8.13 -10.01
CA ASN A 223 17.61 6.77 -9.76
C ASN A 223 16.71 5.73 -10.46
N ASP A 224 17.13 5.31 -11.66
CA ASP A 224 16.48 4.26 -12.46
C ASP A 224 16.41 2.88 -11.76
N THR A 225 17.11 2.69 -10.63
CA THR A 225 17.15 1.42 -9.89
C THR A 225 16.90 1.64 -8.40
N ALA A 226 15.72 2.18 -8.06
CA ALA A 226 15.27 2.23 -6.68
C ALA A 226 15.03 0.79 -6.16
N PRO A 227 15.64 0.38 -5.04
CA PRO A 227 15.31 -0.90 -4.42
C PRO A 227 13.85 -0.89 -3.95
N PRO A 228 13.18 -2.07 -3.88
CA PRO A 228 11.82 -2.17 -3.37
C PRO A 228 11.74 -1.62 -1.94
N THR A 229 10.61 -1.02 -1.57
CA THR A 229 10.45 -0.47 -0.22
C THR A 229 10.56 -1.57 0.85
N ARG A 230 10.96 -1.18 2.06
CA ARG A 230 11.03 -2.12 3.19
C ARG A 230 9.66 -2.73 3.50
N ALA A 231 8.58 -1.95 3.34
CA ALA A 231 7.22 -2.43 3.50
C ALA A 231 6.91 -3.53 2.48
N ARG A 232 7.24 -3.30 1.21
CA ARG A 232 7.05 -4.30 0.14
C ARG A 232 7.82 -5.59 0.38
N VAL A 233 9.08 -5.50 0.80
CA VAL A 233 9.91 -6.66 1.15
C VAL A 233 9.28 -7.46 2.28
N GLN A 234 8.84 -6.77 3.34
CA GLN A 234 8.23 -7.39 4.50
C GLN A 234 6.90 -8.06 4.13
N GLU A 235 6.05 -7.38 3.35
CA GLU A 235 4.77 -7.88 2.90
C GLU A 235 4.92 -9.13 2.01
N ALA A 236 5.84 -9.12 1.05
CA ALA A 236 6.11 -10.30 0.22
C ALA A 236 6.60 -11.49 1.06
N ARG A 237 7.41 -11.25 2.10
CA ARG A 237 7.84 -12.31 3.02
C ARG A 237 6.66 -12.91 3.78
N GLU A 238 5.71 -12.07 4.18
CA GLU A 238 4.51 -12.50 4.90
C GLU A 238 3.54 -13.27 4.01
N MET A 239 3.39 -12.90 2.74
CA MET A 239 2.62 -13.68 1.77
C MET A 239 3.23 -15.06 1.59
N VAL A 240 4.56 -15.15 1.46
CA VAL A 240 5.27 -16.44 1.37
C VAL A 240 5.09 -17.25 2.65
N ALA A 241 5.17 -16.61 3.82
CA ALA A 241 4.95 -17.26 5.11
C ALA A 241 3.52 -17.83 5.24
N ALA A 242 2.51 -17.05 4.84
CA ALA A 242 1.11 -17.47 4.84
C ALA A 242 0.91 -18.69 3.93
N LEU A 243 1.44 -18.65 2.70
CA LEU A 243 1.37 -19.77 1.76
C LEU A 243 2.13 -21.01 2.23
N ALA A 244 3.16 -20.84 3.07
CA ALA A 244 3.88 -21.93 3.72
C ALA A 244 3.18 -22.47 4.98
N GLY A 245 2.04 -21.89 5.39
CA GLY A 245 1.28 -22.27 6.58
C GLY A 245 1.96 -21.87 7.90
N VAL A 246 2.80 -20.85 7.87
CA VAL A 246 3.50 -20.33 9.07
C VAL A 246 2.51 -19.60 9.96
N GLN A 247 2.54 -19.90 11.25
CA GLN A 247 1.62 -19.28 12.19
C GLN A 247 1.96 -17.79 12.40
N PRO A 248 0.96 -16.92 12.62
CA PRO A 248 1.17 -15.47 12.74
C PRO A 248 2.24 -15.02 13.73
N GLN A 249 2.45 -15.78 14.82
CA GLN A 249 3.43 -15.49 15.87
C GLN A 249 4.88 -15.78 15.44
N GLU A 250 5.09 -16.59 14.41
CA GLU A 250 6.40 -17.06 13.96
C GLU A 250 6.89 -16.33 12.69
N VAL A 251 6.01 -15.53 12.06
CA VAL A 251 6.24 -14.85 10.79
C VAL A 251 7.45 -13.92 10.81
N ASP A 252 7.70 -13.24 11.94
CA ASP A 252 8.81 -12.30 12.04
C ASP A 252 10.18 -13.03 12.04
N ALA A 253 10.21 -14.27 12.50
CA ALA A 253 11.41 -15.13 12.50
C ALA A 253 11.52 -16.02 11.25
N TYR A 254 10.47 -16.08 10.42
CA TYR A 254 10.44 -16.91 9.22
C TYR A 254 11.27 -16.29 8.09
N ARG A 255 12.20 -17.10 7.57
CA ARG A 255 13.07 -16.78 6.41
C ARG A 255 13.65 -15.34 6.45
N PRO A 256 14.41 -14.97 7.49
CA PRO A 256 14.97 -13.62 7.62
C PRO A 256 16.01 -13.30 6.54
N ASP A 257 16.49 -14.31 5.80
CA ASP A 257 17.34 -14.18 4.64
C ASP A 257 16.63 -13.53 3.43
N LEU A 258 15.30 -13.69 3.32
CA LEU A 258 14.49 -13.01 2.30
C LEU A 258 14.46 -11.51 2.58
N GLY A 259 15.05 -10.72 1.69
CA GLY A 259 15.24 -9.27 1.91
C GLY A 259 16.70 -8.83 1.89
N THR A 260 17.64 -9.75 2.13
CA THR A 260 19.06 -9.40 2.39
C THR A 260 19.97 -9.46 1.15
N SER A 261 19.54 -10.13 0.08
CA SER A 261 20.35 -10.35 -1.13
C SER A 261 19.86 -9.48 -2.29
N HIS A 262 20.78 -8.85 -3.01
CA HIS A 262 20.48 -8.07 -4.21
C HIS A 262 19.85 -8.96 -5.29
N TYR A 263 18.59 -8.69 -5.62
CA TYR A 263 17.78 -9.48 -6.55
C TYR A 263 18.25 -9.29 -7.98
N THR A 264 19.11 -10.19 -8.47
CA THR A 264 19.53 -10.17 -9.89
C THR A 264 18.78 -11.18 -10.75
N SER A 265 18.18 -12.22 -10.16
CA SER A 265 17.39 -13.23 -10.87
C SER A 265 16.05 -13.49 -10.15
N PRO A 266 14.91 -13.45 -10.87
CA PRO A 266 13.61 -13.79 -10.30
C PRO A 266 13.45 -15.27 -9.96
N ILE A 267 14.25 -16.16 -10.58
CA ILE A 267 14.16 -17.61 -10.37
C ILE A 267 15.37 -18.09 -9.58
N ARG A 268 15.12 -18.74 -8.43
CA ARG A 268 16.13 -19.37 -7.57
C ARG A 268 15.94 -20.88 -7.56
N ARG A 269 16.77 -21.59 -8.32
CA ARG A 269 16.68 -23.06 -8.45
C ARG A 269 16.89 -23.74 -7.10
N GLY A 270 15.96 -24.61 -6.70
CA GLY A 270 16.01 -25.36 -5.44
C GLY A 270 15.41 -24.64 -4.23
N ASP A 271 14.93 -23.40 -4.40
CA ASP A 271 14.27 -22.63 -3.34
C ASP A 271 12.99 -21.98 -3.89
N LEU A 272 11.87 -22.69 -3.72
CA LEU A 272 10.56 -22.25 -4.21
C LEU A 272 10.09 -20.99 -3.48
N GLU A 273 10.27 -20.95 -2.16
CA GLU A 273 9.89 -19.80 -1.32
C GLU A 273 10.63 -18.54 -1.76
N ALA A 274 11.94 -18.63 -2.01
CA ALA A 274 12.70 -17.48 -2.48
C ALA A 274 12.44 -17.11 -3.94
N THR A 275 12.04 -18.08 -4.78
CA THR A 275 11.56 -17.81 -6.14
C THR A 275 10.23 -17.06 -6.09
N LEU A 276 9.26 -17.53 -5.33
CA LEU A 276 7.98 -16.88 -5.14
C LEU A 276 8.15 -15.48 -4.57
N PHE A 277 8.96 -15.34 -3.52
CA PHE A 277 9.34 -14.05 -2.97
C PHE A 277 9.85 -13.09 -4.07
N SER A 278 10.78 -13.55 -4.90
CA SER A 278 11.38 -12.72 -5.96
C SER A 278 10.36 -12.34 -7.04
N LEU A 279 9.41 -13.22 -7.35
CA LEU A 279 8.31 -12.93 -8.28
C LEU A 279 7.34 -11.89 -7.72
N LEU A 280 7.02 -11.94 -6.42
CA LEU A 280 6.14 -10.97 -5.75
C LEU A 280 6.75 -9.57 -5.71
N ILE A 281 8.07 -9.48 -5.47
CA ILE A 281 8.79 -8.20 -5.56
C ILE A 281 8.81 -7.68 -7.00
N SER A 282 8.92 -8.56 -8.00
CA SER A 282 9.04 -8.15 -9.40
C SER A 282 7.69 -7.80 -10.06
N SER A 283 6.56 -8.24 -9.49
CA SER A 283 5.24 -8.11 -10.10
C SER A 283 4.19 -7.64 -9.09
N HIS A 284 3.76 -6.38 -9.23
CA HIS A 284 2.70 -5.81 -8.37
C HIS A 284 1.36 -6.53 -8.55
N SER A 285 0.99 -6.84 -9.79
CA SER A 285 -0.27 -7.53 -10.08
C SER A 285 -0.32 -8.93 -9.49
N LEU A 286 0.80 -9.65 -9.45
CA LEU A 286 0.88 -10.95 -8.80
C LEU A 286 0.74 -10.80 -7.28
N ALA A 287 1.46 -9.84 -6.67
CA ALA A 287 1.35 -9.59 -5.24
C ALA A 287 -0.08 -9.22 -4.84
N GLU A 288 -0.71 -8.32 -5.60
CA GLU A 288 -2.09 -7.90 -5.37
C GLU A 288 -3.09 -9.05 -5.57
N TRP A 289 -2.90 -9.91 -6.60
CA TRP A 289 -3.73 -11.09 -6.77
C TRP A 289 -3.57 -12.10 -5.63
N ILE A 290 -2.35 -12.39 -5.18
CA ILE A 290 -2.18 -13.30 -4.02
C ILE A 290 -2.87 -12.71 -2.79
N ARG A 291 -2.76 -11.40 -2.55
CA ARG A 291 -3.45 -10.74 -1.42
C ARG A 291 -4.96 -10.93 -1.46
N THR A 292 -5.59 -10.93 -2.64
CA THR A 292 -7.04 -11.14 -2.73
C THR A 292 -7.45 -12.58 -2.43
N GLU A 293 -6.52 -13.53 -2.53
CA GLU A 293 -6.75 -14.96 -2.26
C GLU A 293 -6.38 -15.36 -0.81
N LEU A 294 -5.65 -14.52 -0.07
CA LEU A 294 -5.27 -14.80 1.32
C LEU A 294 -6.45 -14.59 2.29
N GLU A 295 -6.41 -15.31 3.42
CA GLU A 295 -7.42 -15.16 4.46
C GLU A 295 -7.22 -13.83 5.21
N SER A 296 -8.30 -13.19 5.66
CA SER A 296 -8.20 -11.96 6.47
C SER A 296 -7.41 -12.11 7.78
N SER A 297 -7.20 -13.35 8.23
CA SER A 297 -6.39 -13.75 9.39
C SER A 297 -4.89 -13.80 9.09
N ASP A 298 -4.52 -13.84 7.80
CA ASP A 298 -3.14 -13.97 7.35
C ASP A 298 -2.36 -12.66 7.60
N PRO A 299 -1.13 -12.73 8.11
CA PRO A 299 -0.34 -11.57 8.50
C PRO A 299 -0.13 -10.51 7.40
N ALA A 300 -0.13 -10.94 6.13
CA ALA A 300 0.08 -10.07 4.98
C ALA A 300 -1.12 -9.15 4.71
N VAL A 301 -2.33 -9.61 5.02
CA VAL A 301 -3.61 -8.91 4.74
C VAL A 301 -4.36 -8.50 6.01
N ASP A 302 -3.91 -8.95 7.18
CA ASP A 302 -4.45 -8.54 8.48
C ASP A 302 -4.43 -7.00 8.62
N PRO A 303 -5.60 -6.34 8.72
CA PRO A 303 -5.70 -4.89 8.77
C PRO A 303 -5.06 -4.32 10.04
N PHE A 304 -5.11 -5.02 11.17
CA PHE A 304 -4.54 -4.55 12.43
C PHE A 304 -3.02 -4.55 12.36
N ARG A 305 -2.44 -5.61 11.79
CA ARG A 305 -0.99 -5.71 11.58
C ARG A 305 -0.48 -4.70 10.55
N SER A 306 -1.26 -4.38 9.51
CA SER A 306 -0.95 -3.26 8.61
C SER A 306 -0.91 -1.92 9.36
N ILE A 307 -1.88 -1.64 10.23
CA ILE A 307 -1.92 -0.41 11.03
C ILE A 307 -0.75 -0.33 12.02
N GLU A 308 -0.39 -1.44 12.68
CA GLU A 308 0.79 -1.51 13.56
C GLU A 308 2.09 -1.18 12.81
N ARG A 309 2.27 -1.74 11.61
CA ARG A 309 3.42 -1.45 10.75
C ARG A 309 3.48 0.02 10.37
N ARG A 310 2.35 0.61 9.98
CA ARG A 310 2.27 2.05 9.69
C ARG A 310 2.67 2.89 10.90
N ALA A 311 2.18 2.58 12.10
CA ALA A 311 2.57 3.27 13.33
C ALA A 311 4.08 3.15 13.61
N THR A 312 4.65 1.96 13.43
CA THR A 312 6.10 1.72 13.59
C THR A 312 6.92 2.50 12.56
N ARG A 313 6.45 2.59 11.31
CA ARG A 313 7.06 3.40 10.26
C ARG A 313 7.08 4.88 10.62
N ILE A 314 5.95 5.42 11.09
CA ILE A 314 5.83 6.82 11.55
C ILE A 314 6.85 7.14 12.65
N LEU A 315 7.00 6.24 13.64
CA LEU A 315 7.98 6.39 14.72
C LEU A 315 9.42 6.40 14.19
N SER A 316 9.76 5.49 13.28
CA SER A 316 11.09 5.44 12.65
C SER A 316 11.40 6.70 11.85
N GLU A 317 10.39 7.31 11.22
CA GLU A 317 10.55 8.54 10.44
C GLU A 317 10.73 9.77 11.33
N LEU A 318 10.02 9.83 12.47
CA LEU A 318 10.24 10.85 13.49
C LEU A 318 11.68 10.79 14.03
N GLU A 319 12.19 9.58 14.31
CA GLU A 319 13.57 9.37 14.79
C GLU A 319 14.61 9.80 13.74
N THR A 320 14.38 9.44 12.48
CA THR A 320 15.25 9.80 11.36
C THR A 320 15.30 11.32 11.17
N TYR A 321 14.14 11.97 11.20
CA TYR A 321 14.03 13.42 11.12
C TYR A 321 14.75 14.13 12.27
N SER A 322 14.60 13.63 13.49
CA SER A 322 15.22 14.21 14.69
C SER A 322 16.73 14.06 14.67
N SER A 323 17.22 12.90 14.21
CA SER A 323 18.65 12.66 14.01
C SER A 323 19.22 13.56 12.91
N SER A 324 18.46 13.81 11.84
CA SER A 324 18.86 14.74 10.77
C SER A 324 19.01 16.17 11.29
N LEU A 325 18.07 16.65 12.12
CA LEU A 325 18.12 17.98 12.73
C LEU A 325 19.35 18.19 13.63
N GLN A 326 19.79 17.16 14.34
CA GLN A 326 20.98 17.23 15.20
C GLN A 326 22.29 17.27 14.39
N ASN A 327 22.29 16.67 13.20
CA ASN A 327 23.48 16.51 12.36
C ASN A 327 23.63 17.60 11.27
N THR A 328 22.60 18.42 11.01
CA THR A 328 22.68 19.50 10.00
C THR A 328 23.05 20.85 10.61
N PRO A 329 24.06 21.58 10.08
CA PRO A 329 24.36 22.93 10.53
C PRO A 329 23.17 23.88 10.29
N ALA A 330 22.91 24.77 11.27
CA ALA A 330 21.72 25.62 11.35
C ALA A 330 21.43 26.51 10.12
N THR A 331 22.44 26.75 9.28
CA THR A 331 22.32 27.50 8.01
C THR A 331 21.72 26.68 6.86
N SER A 332 21.83 25.34 6.87
CA SER A 332 21.32 24.46 5.81
C SER A 332 19.92 23.93 6.12
N ALA A 333 19.60 23.74 7.41
CA ALA A 333 18.30 23.25 7.86
C ALA A 333 17.13 24.21 7.54
N ARG A 334 17.40 25.53 7.49
CA ARG A 334 16.39 26.53 7.11
C ARG A 334 16.05 26.51 5.60
N SER A 335 17.00 26.12 4.74
CA SER A 335 16.77 26.09 3.29
C SER A 335 15.98 24.87 2.81
N HIS A 336 16.01 23.74 3.52
CA HIS A 336 15.21 22.56 3.20
C HIS A 336 13.78 22.62 3.76
N LYS A 337 13.56 23.40 4.83
CA LYS A 337 12.25 23.54 5.49
C LYS A 337 11.23 24.28 4.61
N ASP A 338 11.69 25.13 3.71
CA ASP A 338 10.85 26.01 2.89
C ASP A 338 10.53 25.44 1.48
N LYS A 339 11.05 24.26 1.11
CA LYS A 339 10.90 23.68 -0.25
C LYS A 339 10.26 22.29 -0.28
N SER A 340 9.59 21.84 0.79
CA SER A 340 8.94 20.53 0.80
C SER A 340 7.42 20.70 0.73
N ALA A 341 6.79 20.00 -0.21
CA ALA A 341 5.33 19.95 -0.31
C ALA A 341 4.65 19.29 0.91
N GLU A 342 5.39 18.47 1.67
CA GLU A 342 4.86 17.56 2.71
C GLU A 342 5.11 18.02 4.14
N GLY A 343 5.70 19.21 4.33
CA GLY A 343 6.00 19.73 5.67
C GLY A 343 6.98 18.88 6.51
N PRO A 344 7.21 19.26 7.77
CA PRO A 344 8.15 18.59 8.68
C PRO A 344 7.61 17.27 9.25
N ARG A 345 8.53 16.31 9.52
CA ARG A 345 8.23 15.03 10.19
C ARG A 345 8.36 15.16 11.71
N ASP A 346 7.71 16.16 12.27
CA ASP A 346 7.84 16.51 13.69
C ASP A 346 6.90 15.68 14.61
N VAL A 347 6.97 15.96 15.91
CA VAL A 347 6.16 15.27 16.93
C VAL A 347 4.67 15.51 16.71
N HIS A 348 4.27 16.70 16.22
CA HIS A 348 2.87 16.99 15.94
C HIS A 348 2.34 16.09 14.83
N TRP A 349 3.05 16.01 13.70
CA TRP A 349 2.71 15.11 12.61
C TRP A 349 2.64 13.65 13.08
N ALA A 350 3.67 13.17 13.79
CA ALA A 350 3.72 11.78 14.24
C ALA A 350 2.58 11.44 15.20
N ALA A 351 2.27 12.33 16.16
CA ALA A 351 1.16 12.14 17.09
C ALA A 351 -0.19 12.07 16.37
N THR A 352 -0.44 12.98 15.42
CA THR A 352 -1.66 12.99 14.62
C THR A 352 -1.82 11.67 13.85
N GLN A 353 -0.78 11.23 13.14
CA GLN A 353 -0.84 9.99 12.36
C GLN A 353 -1.00 8.74 13.25
N ILE A 354 -0.34 8.68 14.41
CA ILE A 354 -0.50 7.56 15.37
C ILE A 354 -1.91 7.55 15.97
N GLN A 355 -2.48 8.72 16.27
CA GLN A 355 -3.88 8.81 16.71
C GLN A 355 -4.84 8.30 15.62
N HIS A 356 -4.58 8.59 14.35
CA HIS A 356 -5.36 8.04 13.25
C HIS A 356 -5.26 6.51 13.19
N CYS A 357 -4.07 5.93 13.39
CA CYS A 357 -3.89 4.48 13.51
C CYS A 357 -4.77 3.89 14.63
N VAL A 358 -4.74 4.47 15.83
CA VAL A 358 -5.54 3.98 16.97
C VAL A 358 -7.03 4.10 16.70
N ARG A 359 -7.50 5.24 16.18
CA ARG A 359 -8.92 5.43 15.81
C ARG A 359 -9.37 4.45 14.75
N LYS A 360 -8.53 4.18 13.74
CA LYS A 360 -8.84 3.19 12.69
C LYS A 360 -9.03 1.79 13.28
N ILE A 361 -8.20 1.38 14.24
CA ILE A 361 -8.39 0.12 14.97
C ILE A 361 -9.72 0.15 15.74
N GLU A 362 -9.99 1.22 16.48
CA GLU A 362 -11.23 1.38 17.25
C GLU A 362 -12.49 1.26 16.36
N MET A 363 -12.49 1.88 15.18
CA MET A 363 -13.60 1.76 14.24
C MET A 363 -13.76 0.34 13.69
N LEU A 364 -12.66 -0.31 13.31
CA LEU A 364 -12.70 -1.70 12.83
C LEU A 364 -13.20 -2.67 13.91
N VAL A 365 -12.93 -2.39 15.20
CA VAL A 365 -13.41 -3.19 16.33
C VAL A 365 -14.87 -2.91 16.66
N SER A 366 -15.32 -1.67 16.57
CA SER A 366 -16.66 -1.25 17.01
C SER A 366 -17.74 -1.36 15.93
N ARG A 367 -17.38 -1.25 14.64
CA ARG A 367 -18.34 -1.10 13.53
C ARG A 367 -18.33 -2.24 12.51
N GLY A 368 -17.72 -3.38 12.84
CA GLY A 368 -17.81 -4.57 11.98
C GLY A 368 -19.25 -5.05 11.84
N SER A 369 -19.69 -5.32 10.60
CA SER A 369 -21.00 -5.91 10.31
C SER A 369 -21.17 -7.30 10.96
N GLU A 370 -20.07 -8.02 11.14
CA GLU A 370 -19.98 -9.24 11.91
C GLU A 370 -19.07 -9.06 13.14
N PRO A 371 -19.36 -9.76 14.25
CA PRO A 371 -18.44 -9.80 15.38
C PRO A 371 -17.07 -10.29 14.93
N LEU A 372 -16.02 -9.50 15.23
CA LEU A 372 -14.65 -9.90 14.91
C LEU A 372 -14.34 -11.29 15.47
N SER A 373 -13.67 -12.12 14.66
CA SER A 373 -13.16 -13.41 15.11
C SER A 373 -12.20 -13.25 16.29
N GLY A 374 -12.08 -14.28 17.13
CA GLY A 374 -11.16 -14.24 18.29
C GLY A 374 -9.71 -13.91 17.90
N GLN A 375 -9.27 -14.38 16.72
CA GLN A 375 -7.94 -14.07 16.17
C GLN A 375 -7.82 -12.62 15.72
N ALA A 376 -8.83 -12.06 15.06
CA ALA A 376 -8.86 -10.65 14.66
C ALA A 376 -8.87 -9.74 15.90
N ARG A 377 -9.65 -10.07 16.93
CA ARG A 377 -9.66 -9.36 18.23
C ARG A 377 -8.29 -9.43 18.92
N ALA A 378 -7.63 -10.59 18.90
CA ALA A 378 -6.28 -10.75 19.42
C ALA A 378 -5.26 -9.92 18.64
N SER A 379 -5.41 -9.81 17.32
CA SER A 379 -4.52 -8.98 16.49
C SER A 379 -4.73 -7.48 16.72
N ALA A 380 -5.98 -7.03 16.86
CA ALA A 380 -6.31 -5.66 17.25
C ALA A 380 -5.68 -5.29 18.60
N ALA A 381 -5.84 -6.15 19.61
CA ALA A 381 -5.27 -5.95 20.93
C ALA A 381 -3.72 -5.93 20.88
N ARG A 382 -3.10 -6.87 20.16
CA ARG A 382 -1.63 -6.89 19.95
C ARG A 382 -1.13 -5.57 19.36
N SER A 383 -1.78 -5.10 18.30
CA SER A 383 -1.42 -3.88 17.58
C SER A 383 -1.49 -2.66 18.51
N LEU A 384 -2.57 -2.54 19.29
CA LEU A 384 -2.76 -1.46 20.26
C LEU A 384 -1.71 -1.49 21.39
N VAL A 385 -1.42 -2.67 21.93
CA VAL A 385 -0.40 -2.87 22.98
C VAL A 385 0.99 -2.54 22.44
N SER A 386 1.32 -2.98 21.22
CA SER A 386 2.58 -2.68 20.53
C SER A 386 2.77 -1.18 20.30
N ILE A 387 1.74 -0.49 19.79
CA ILE A 387 1.72 0.97 19.62
C ILE A 387 1.94 1.69 20.96
N LEU A 388 1.19 1.30 22.00
CA LEU A 388 1.31 1.92 23.32
C LEU A 388 2.70 1.71 23.92
N LYS A 389 3.25 0.49 23.84
CA LYS A 389 4.60 0.16 24.29
C LYS A 389 5.65 0.97 23.55
N ALA A 390 5.51 1.11 22.23
CA ALA A 390 6.43 1.85 21.40
C ALA A 390 6.44 3.35 21.74
N VAL A 391 5.28 3.95 22.03
CA VAL A 391 5.16 5.34 22.50
C VAL A 391 5.69 5.50 23.93
N ALA A 392 5.31 4.62 24.85
CA ALA A 392 5.73 4.67 26.25
C ALA A 392 7.24 4.52 26.41
N SER A 393 7.89 3.71 25.57
CA SER A 393 9.36 3.54 25.56
C SER A 393 10.12 4.75 25.03
N ARG A 394 9.43 5.75 24.46
CA ARG A 394 10.01 6.93 23.81
C ARG A 394 9.71 8.22 24.56
N ASN A 395 9.82 8.20 25.88
CA ASN A 395 9.79 9.43 26.69
C ASN A 395 11.14 10.17 26.63
N VAL A 396 11.46 10.73 25.46
CA VAL A 396 12.71 11.45 25.22
C VAL A 396 12.40 12.86 24.72
N ASP A 397 12.99 13.87 25.38
CA ASP A 397 12.93 15.28 24.99
C ASP A 397 14.02 15.60 23.96
N SER A 398 14.06 14.83 22.86
CA SER A 398 15.12 14.90 21.84
C SER A 398 14.66 15.54 20.52
N HIS A 399 13.37 15.87 20.39
CA HIS A 399 12.81 16.45 19.18
C HIS A 399 12.85 17.99 19.23
N GLY A 400 12.85 18.64 18.06
CA GLY A 400 12.83 20.09 17.97
C GLY A 400 11.43 20.66 18.22
N GLY A 401 11.32 21.77 18.96
CA GLY A 401 10.04 22.41 19.29
C GLY A 401 10.17 23.39 20.45
N ASP A 402 9.17 24.24 20.65
CA ASP A 402 9.19 25.27 21.70
C ASP A 402 8.61 24.77 23.03
N THR A 403 7.68 23.81 22.99
CA THR A 403 7.03 23.25 24.17
C THR A 403 7.45 21.79 24.43
N PRO A 404 7.29 21.26 25.65
CA PRO A 404 7.48 19.84 25.92
C PRO A 404 6.64 18.92 25.01
N ASP A 405 5.44 19.34 24.60
CA ASP A 405 4.56 18.58 23.68
C ASP A 405 5.06 18.55 22.25
N ASP A 406 5.85 19.54 21.85
CA ASP A 406 6.45 19.59 20.52
C ASP A 406 7.76 18.83 20.46
N ARG A 407 8.39 18.61 21.62
CA ARG A 407 9.70 17.97 21.74
C ARG A 407 9.64 16.51 22.20
N ASN A 408 8.50 16.03 22.67
CA ASN A 408 8.34 14.70 23.24
C ASN A 408 6.98 14.07 22.88
N LEU A 409 7.02 12.99 22.10
CA LEU A 409 5.83 12.27 21.64
C LEU A 409 5.00 11.67 22.79
N PHE A 410 5.67 11.17 23.83
CA PHE A 410 5.00 10.62 25.00
C PHE A 410 4.18 11.70 25.72
N MET A 411 4.74 12.90 25.88
CA MET A 411 4.05 14.01 26.55
C MET A 411 2.80 14.43 25.78
N ARG A 412 2.89 14.49 24.46
CA ARG A 412 1.78 14.86 23.57
C ARG A 412 0.64 13.86 23.55
N LEU A 413 0.93 12.56 23.58
CA LEU A 413 -0.08 11.51 23.46
C LEU A 413 -0.65 11.06 24.81
N VAL A 414 0.19 10.98 25.84
CA VAL A 414 -0.17 10.38 27.14
C VAL A 414 0.15 11.30 28.32
N GLY A 415 1.31 11.95 28.33
CA GLY A 415 1.87 12.56 29.54
C GLY A 415 1.18 13.84 30.04
N ASN A 416 0.88 14.80 29.15
CA ASN A 416 0.37 16.11 29.57
C ASN A 416 -1.13 16.15 29.82
N HIS A 417 -1.90 15.40 29.03
CA HIS A 417 -3.36 15.38 29.10
C HIS A 417 -3.88 13.96 28.97
N ASP A 418 -4.91 13.64 29.74
CA ASP A 418 -5.63 12.38 29.57
C ASP A 418 -6.50 12.46 28.32
N THR A 419 -5.95 11.98 27.21
CA THR A 419 -6.63 11.90 25.91
C THR A 419 -7.38 10.58 25.73
N GLY A 420 -7.32 9.67 26.71
CA GLY A 420 -7.79 8.29 26.53
C GLY A 420 -7.00 7.51 25.47
N PHE A 421 -5.76 7.90 25.16
CA PHE A 421 -4.92 7.26 24.14
C PHE A 421 -4.91 5.73 24.29
N VAL A 422 -5.35 5.01 23.26
CA VAL A 422 -5.49 3.54 23.20
C VAL A 422 -6.53 2.94 24.17
N TYR A 423 -6.88 3.61 25.27
CA TYR A 423 -7.80 3.12 26.29
C TYR A 423 -9.17 2.75 25.71
N SER A 424 -9.82 3.66 24.97
CA SER A 424 -11.17 3.43 24.42
C SER A 424 -11.23 2.20 23.51
N ALA A 425 -10.20 1.98 22.70
CA ALA A 425 -10.11 0.83 21.81
C ALA A 425 -9.85 -0.48 22.58
N LEU A 426 -8.97 -0.47 23.59
CA LEU A 426 -8.71 -1.65 24.43
C LEU A 426 -9.90 -2.01 25.33
N GLU A 427 -10.71 -1.03 25.72
CA GLU A 427 -11.93 -1.26 26.49
C GLU A 427 -12.95 -2.13 25.72
N LEU A 428 -12.93 -2.10 24.39
CA LEU A 428 -13.75 -2.97 23.55
C LEU A 428 -13.20 -4.42 23.46
N LEU A 429 -12.00 -4.67 23.98
CA LEU A 429 -11.23 -5.92 23.85
C LEU A 429 -10.90 -6.56 25.21
N VAL A 430 -11.77 -6.38 26.22
CA VAL A 430 -11.55 -6.90 27.59
C VAL A 430 -11.42 -8.42 27.69
N ASP A 431 -11.88 -9.14 26.69
CA ASP A 431 -11.78 -10.60 26.55
C ASP A 431 -10.36 -11.07 26.21
N GLN A 432 -9.49 -10.19 25.72
CA GLN A 432 -8.13 -10.49 25.28
C GLN A 432 -7.11 -10.56 26.43
N SER A 433 -7.40 -11.42 27.41
CA SER A 433 -6.65 -11.55 28.67
C SER A 433 -5.18 -11.99 28.54
N GLN A 434 -4.76 -12.45 27.37
CA GLN A 434 -3.37 -12.84 27.09
C GLN A 434 -2.38 -11.66 27.13
N PHE A 435 -2.85 -10.41 27.00
CA PHE A 435 -1.99 -9.22 27.00
C PHE A 435 -1.84 -8.53 28.37
N ILE A 436 -2.40 -9.11 29.43
CA ILE A 436 -2.41 -8.52 30.78
C ILE A 436 -0.98 -8.26 31.30
N GLU A 437 -0.09 -9.24 31.19
CA GLU A 437 1.30 -9.12 31.70
C GLU A 437 2.08 -8.02 30.97
N GLU A 438 1.88 -7.90 29.66
CA GLU A 438 2.53 -6.86 28.87
C GLU A 438 1.99 -5.46 29.21
N LEU A 439 0.66 -5.34 29.38
CA LEU A 439 0.04 -4.09 29.83
C LEU A 439 0.53 -3.68 31.22
N GLU A 440 0.72 -4.61 32.16
CA GLU A 440 1.28 -4.32 33.48
C GLU A 440 2.72 -3.78 33.37
N GLY A 441 3.56 -4.40 32.55
CA GLY A 441 4.92 -3.91 32.30
C GLY A 441 4.94 -2.50 31.68
N ILE A 442 3.99 -2.20 30.78
CA ILE A 442 3.80 -0.85 30.23
C ILE A 442 3.34 0.12 31.32
N MET A 443 2.42 -0.28 32.20
CA MET A 443 1.92 0.56 33.29
C MET A 443 3.01 0.99 34.27
N ASP A 444 3.98 0.11 34.55
CA ASP A 444 5.15 0.44 35.36
C ASP A 444 6.06 1.47 34.67
N LEU A 445 6.11 1.45 33.34
CA LEU A 445 6.83 2.44 32.55
C LEU A 445 6.10 3.79 32.54
N LEU A 446 4.77 3.77 32.34
CA LEU A 446 3.92 4.96 32.37
C LEU A 446 3.97 5.67 33.74
N GLY A 447 3.95 4.90 34.83
CA GLY A 447 4.08 5.43 36.18
C GLY A 447 5.42 6.13 36.42
N ARG A 448 6.52 5.59 35.87
CA ARG A 448 7.85 6.21 35.93
C ARG A 448 7.96 7.48 35.07
N HIS A 449 7.21 7.53 33.98
CA HIS A 449 7.19 8.67 33.05
C HIS A 449 6.22 9.79 33.44
N GLY A 450 5.46 9.61 34.53
CA GLY A 450 4.57 10.65 35.05
C GLY A 450 3.27 10.81 34.28
N ALA A 451 2.71 9.72 33.74
CA ALA A 451 1.39 9.75 33.09
C ALA A 451 0.29 10.28 34.05
N PRO A 452 -0.77 10.94 33.52
CA PRO A 452 -1.87 11.46 34.32
C PRO A 452 -2.50 10.37 35.21
N THR A 453 -2.82 10.72 36.45
CA THR A 453 -3.37 9.77 37.43
C THR A 453 -4.71 9.18 37.00
N THR A 454 -5.51 9.96 36.26
CA THR A 454 -6.79 9.51 35.68
C THR A 454 -6.56 8.42 34.63
N TYR A 455 -5.63 8.63 33.69
CA TYR A 455 -5.28 7.65 32.67
C TYR A 455 -4.75 6.36 33.30
N VAL A 456 -3.84 6.48 34.26
CA VAL A 456 -3.28 5.34 34.99
C VAL A 456 -4.37 4.57 35.76
N SER A 457 -5.31 5.27 36.39
CA SER A 457 -6.44 4.65 37.09
C SER A 457 -7.36 3.88 36.13
N ASN A 458 -7.68 4.49 34.99
CA ASN A 458 -8.53 3.87 33.96
C ASN A 458 -7.90 2.60 33.40
N MET A 459 -6.61 2.63 33.04
CA MET A 459 -5.88 1.45 32.58
C MET A 459 -5.80 0.34 33.63
N ARG A 460 -5.64 0.65 34.93
CA ARG A 460 -5.69 -0.35 36.01
C ARG A 460 -7.08 -0.98 36.16
N SER A 461 -8.13 -0.18 36.02
CA SER A 461 -9.51 -0.68 36.01
C SER A 461 -9.75 -1.64 34.85
N LEU A 462 -9.26 -1.29 33.65
CA LEU A 462 -9.31 -2.13 32.46
C LEU A 462 -8.61 -3.48 32.67
N ILE A 463 -7.36 -3.47 33.15
CA ILE A 463 -6.61 -4.70 33.46
C ILE A 463 -7.38 -5.57 34.47
N SER A 464 -8.00 -4.95 35.48
CA SER A 464 -8.80 -5.67 36.48
C SER A 464 -10.01 -6.36 35.85
N ARG A 465 -10.71 -5.69 34.92
CA ARG A 465 -11.81 -6.27 34.14
C ARG A 465 -11.34 -7.43 33.26
N MET A 466 -10.18 -7.29 32.59
CA MET A 466 -9.61 -8.37 31.77
C MET A 466 -9.31 -9.63 32.61
N ARG A 467 -8.81 -9.46 33.85
CA ARG A 467 -8.59 -10.57 34.79
C ARG A 467 -9.90 -11.23 35.21
N SER A 468 -10.94 -10.45 35.50
CA SER A 468 -12.26 -11.00 35.81
C SER A 468 -12.81 -11.83 34.65
N HIS A 469 -12.61 -11.37 33.40
CA HIS A 469 -13.01 -12.12 32.21
C HIS A 469 -12.25 -13.45 32.08
N LYS A 470 -10.92 -13.45 32.34
CA LYS A 470 -10.09 -14.66 32.36
C LYS A 470 -10.61 -15.69 33.36
N ALA A 471 -10.97 -15.26 34.57
CA ALA A 471 -11.45 -16.15 35.63
C ALA A 471 -12.76 -16.87 35.26
N VAL A 472 -13.71 -16.15 34.65
CA VAL A 472 -15.01 -16.71 34.23
C VAL A 472 -14.82 -17.84 33.22
N HIS A 473 -13.97 -17.65 32.22
CA HIS A 473 -13.71 -18.67 31.20
C HIS A 473 -13.01 -19.93 31.75
N THR A 474 -12.10 -19.80 32.72
CA THR A 474 -11.50 -20.96 33.39
C THR A 474 -12.52 -21.75 34.23
N THR A 475 -13.45 -21.08 34.92
CA THR A 475 -14.42 -21.77 35.78
C THR A 475 -15.55 -22.47 35.02
N ALA A 476 -15.87 -22.04 33.80
CA ALA A 476 -16.88 -22.69 32.97
C ALA A 476 -16.37 -23.96 32.25
N GLY A 477 -15.05 -24.13 32.10
CA GLY A 477 -14.44 -25.27 31.42
C GLY A 477 -14.14 -26.50 32.29
N GLU A 478 -14.07 -26.35 33.62
CA GLU A 478 -13.71 -27.45 34.55
C GLU A 478 -14.91 -28.11 35.25
N GLY A 479 -16.14 -27.78 34.85
CA GLY A 479 -17.39 -28.20 35.50
C GLY A 479 -18.07 -29.46 34.95
N VAL A 480 -17.44 -30.30 34.13
CA VAL A 480 -18.03 -31.59 33.69
C VAL A 480 -17.04 -32.75 33.85
N ARG A 481 -16.73 -33.11 35.10
CA ARG A 481 -16.32 -34.48 35.44
C ARG A 481 -17.54 -35.25 35.93
N ARG A 482 -18.29 -35.85 34.99
CA ARG A 482 -19.33 -36.83 35.33
C ARG A 482 -18.66 -38.12 35.79
N ARG A 483 -18.74 -38.32 37.10
CA ARG A 483 -18.41 -39.53 37.85
C ARG A 483 -19.14 -40.74 37.24
N SER A 484 -18.34 -41.76 36.94
CA SER A 484 -18.75 -43.12 36.59
C SER A 484 -19.63 -43.77 37.66
N GLN A 485 -20.79 -44.30 37.26
CA GLN A 485 -21.48 -45.43 37.89
C GLN A 485 -22.43 -46.08 36.87
N THR A 486 -22.12 -47.31 36.47
CA THR A 486 -23.05 -48.34 35.95
C THR A 486 -23.43 -49.29 37.11
N PRO A 487 -24.36 -50.28 37.02
CA PRO A 487 -25.28 -50.77 35.97
C PRO A 487 -26.75 -50.97 36.53
N PRO A 488 -27.72 -51.78 35.99
CA PRO A 488 -27.74 -52.66 34.80
C PRO A 488 -29.00 -52.62 33.87
N MET A 489 -28.78 -53.19 32.67
CA MET A 489 -29.67 -53.89 31.71
C MET A 489 -31.21 -53.68 31.75
N ASN A 490 -31.78 -53.29 30.61
CA ASN A 490 -32.81 -54.09 29.92
C ASN A 490 -33.03 -53.61 28.46
N ASP A 491 -33.15 -54.59 27.57
CA ASP A 491 -33.48 -54.48 26.15
C ASP A 491 -34.86 -53.83 25.91
N VAL A 492 -35.02 -53.16 24.75
CA VAL A 492 -36.10 -53.40 23.75
C VAL A 492 -35.91 -52.44 22.54
N LEU A 493 -35.78 -53.09 21.37
CA LEU A 493 -36.08 -52.73 19.97
C LEU A 493 -36.70 -51.35 19.66
N SER A 494 -36.14 -50.63 18.67
CA SER A 494 -36.80 -50.28 17.38
C SER A 494 -35.95 -49.33 16.52
N ALA A 495 -35.79 -49.65 15.23
CA ALA A 495 -35.42 -48.76 14.11
C ALA A 495 -36.70 -48.40 13.31
N PRO A 496 -36.70 -47.72 12.14
CA PRO A 496 -35.70 -46.94 11.36
C PRO A 496 -36.33 -45.53 10.97
N PRO A 497 -36.02 -44.76 9.87
CA PRO A 497 -35.14 -45.02 8.72
C PRO A 497 -34.23 -43.90 8.19
N VAL A 498 -33.41 -44.38 7.24
CA VAL A 498 -32.40 -43.76 6.39
C VAL A 498 -33.06 -43.07 5.19
N ILE A 499 -32.57 -41.87 4.83
CA ILE A 499 -32.87 -41.17 3.57
C ILE A 499 -31.65 -41.28 2.65
N GLN A 500 -31.88 -41.77 1.43
CA GLN A 500 -30.93 -41.82 0.31
C GLN A 500 -30.92 -40.48 -0.43
N GLN A 501 -29.76 -40.06 -0.94
CA GLN A 501 -29.65 -39.07 -2.01
C GLN A 501 -28.82 -39.63 -3.18
N PRO A 502 -29.10 -39.20 -4.42
CA PRO A 502 -28.62 -39.85 -5.63
C PRO A 502 -27.37 -39.21 -6.22
N THR A 503 -26.66 -40.03 -6.99
CA THR A 503 -25.54 -39.73 -7.88
C THR A 503 -26.03 -39.25 -9.25
N GLU A 504 -25.48 -38.14 -9.76
CA GLU A 504 -25.45 -37.76 -11.18
C GLU A 504 -24.02 -37.25 -11.47
N GLU A 505 -23.22 -37.98 -12.24
CA GLU A 505 -23.05 -37.93 -13.71
C GLU A 505 -22.12 -36.80 -14.20
N LEU A 506 -21.17 -37.23 -15.01
CA LEU A 506 -19.88 -36.61 -15.30
C LEU A 506 -19.82 -36.39 -16.81
N GLU A 507 -19.80 -35.15 -17.28
CA GLU A 507 -19.54 -34.83 -18.68
C GLU A 507 -18.26 -34.01 -18.87
N ASN A 508 -17.44 -34.50 -19.81
CA ASN A 508 -16.15 -34.01 -20.24
C ASN A 508 -16.27 -32.72 -21.07
N MET A 509 -15.41 -31.72 -20.81
CA MET A 509 -14.96 -30.79 -21.86
C MET A 509 -13.46 -30.46 -21.72
N THR A 510 -12.77 -30.55 -22.85
CA THR A 510 -11.34 -30.34 -23.10
C THR A 510 -10.95 -28.86 -23.19
N PRO A 511 -9.73 -28.45 -22.79
CA PRO A 511 -9.19 -27.15 -23.15
C PRO A 511 -8.17 -27.23 -24.30
N VAL A 512 -8.39 -26.40 -25.34
CA VAL A 512 -7.41 -26.13 -26.41
C VAL A 512 -6.61 -24.90 -26.02
N GLY A 513 -5.31 -25.08 -25.81
CA GLY A 513 -4.36 -23.98 -25.61
C GLY A 513 -3.87 -23.41 -26.94
N THR A 514 -3.74 -22.08 -27.01
CA THR A 514 -2.87 -21.42 -28.00
C THR A 514 -2.07 -20.32 -27.32
N SER A 515 -0.76 -20.57 -27.21
CA SER A 515 0.25 -19.63 -26.76
C SER A 515 0.68 -18.73 -27.92
N SER A 516 0.64 -17.42 -27.74
CA SER A 516 1.42 -16.50 -28.58
C SER A 516 2.01 -15.39 -27.71
N SER A 517 3.34 -15.39 -27.62
CA SER A 517 4.13 -14.30 -27.03
C SER A 517 4.47 -13.28 -28.13
N PRO A 518 4.40 -11.98 -27.83
CA PRO A 518 5.23 -11.01 -28.52
C PRO A 518 6.21 -10.28 -27.57
N GLN A 519 7.27 -9.82 -28.21
CA GLN A 519 8.51 -9.27 -27.66
C GLN A 519 8.34 -7.89 -27.02
N PHE A 520 9.09 -7.64 -25.95
CA PHE A 520 9.27 -6.33 -25.33
C PHE A 520 9.96 -5.34 -26.30
N LEU A 521 9.36 -4.15 -26.48
CA LEU A 521 10.00 -2.98 -27.06
C LEU A 521 10.26 -1.95 -25.95
N ALA A 522 11.49 -1.44 -25.92
CA ALA A 522 11.92 -0.31 -25.11
C ALA A 522 11.21 0.99 -25.54
N PRO A 523 11.05 1.98 -24.63
CA PRO A 523 10.41 3.25 -24.97
C PRO A 523 11.32 4.11 -25.86
N GLU A 524 10.80 4.50 -27.03
CA GLU A 524 11.38 5.52 -27.89
C GLU A 524 11.18 6.92 -27.28
N LEU A 525 12.27 7.68 -27.23
CA LEU A 525 12.29 9.11 -26.87
C LEU A 525 11.71 9.96 -28.03
N PRO A 526 10.96 11.04 -27.73
CA PRO A 526 10.38 11.87 -28.78
C PRO A 526 11.42 12.71 -29.51
N SER A 527 11.27 12.72 -30.84
CA SER A 527 12.08 13.46 -31.80
C SER A 527 11.88 14.98 -31.67
N SER A 528 12.96 15.71 -31.37
CA SER A 528 12.98 17.17 -31.48
C SER A 528 13.18 17.61 -32.93
N SER A 529 12.41 18.61 -33.35
CA SER A 529 12.53 19.26 -34.64
C SER A 529 13.26 20.60 -34.49
N ARG A 530 14.50 20.71 -35.00
CA ARG A 530 14.99 21.86 -35.79
C ARG A 530 16.44 21.66 -36.23
N ALA A 531 16.63 21.54 -37.54
CA ALA A 531 17.94 21.67 -38.17
C ALA A 531 18.25 23.15 -38.43
N GLY A 532 19.26 23.67 -37.73
CA GLY A 532 19.92 24.94 -38.01
C GLY A 532 21.35 24.69 -38.49
N ARG A 533 21.58 24.99 -39.77
CA ARG A 533 22.87 25.25 -40.46
C ARG A 533 24.17 25.19 -39.64
N GLY A 534 25.12 24.41 -40.16
CA GLY A 534 26.40 24.99 -40.59
C GLY A 534 27.67 24.39 -39.99
N GLY A 535 28.63 24.09 -40.89
CA GLY A 535 30.06 24.28 -40.61
C GLY A 535 30.81 23.05 -40.13
N GLY A 536 31.27 22.23 -41.07
CA GLY A 536 32.36 21.30 -40.82
C GLY A 536 33.70 22.04 -40.68
N ALA A 537 34.46 21.71 -39.65
CA ALA A 537 35.90 21.92 -39.60
C ALA A 537 36.56 20.77 -38.85
N ARG A 538 37.40 20.04 -39.59
CA ARG A 538 38.35 19.03 -39.10
C ARG A 538 39.51 19.73 -38.39
N GLY A 539 40.11 19.11 -37.38
CA GLY A 539 41.53 19.34 -37.11
C GLY A 539 42.05 19.10 -35.69
N ARG A 540 42.60 17.90 -35.48
CA ARG A 540 43.92 17.56 -34.87
C ARG A 540 44.42 18.25 -33.57
N GLY A 541 44.97 17.39 -32.70
CA GLY A 541 46.12 17.67 -31.81
C GLY A 541 45.77 17.42 -30.33
N SER A 542 46.10 16.30 -29.69
CA SER A 542 47.42 15.76 -29.32
C SER A 542 48.14 16.52 -28.18
N THR A 543 48.63 15.72 -27.23
CA THR A 543 49.66 15.94 -26.18
C THR A 543 49.36 16.75 -24.91
N ARG A 544 49.18 16.01 -23.80
CA ARG A 544 50.12 15.82 -22.66
C ARG A 544 50.94 17.04 -22.20
N GLY A 545 50.81 17.42 -20.91
CA GLY A 545 51.77 18.28 -20.23
C GLY A 545 51.38 18.68 -18.81
N THR A 546 52.09 18.13 -17.83
CA THR A 546 52.13 18.45 -16.39
C THR A 546 52.70 19.84 -16.09
N ALA A 547 52.24 20.52 -15.02
CA ALA A 547 53.06 21.06 -13.91
C ALA A 547 52.43 22.27 -13.18
N THR A 548 52.44 22.17 -11.84
CA THR A 548 52.55 23.18 -10.77
C THR A 548 52.71 24.68 -11.13
N GLY A 549 52.01 25.54 -10.38
CA GLY A 549 52.40 26.95 -10.27
C GLY A 549 51.46 27.83 -9.45
N SER A 550 51.76 27.98 -8.16
CA SER A 550 51.28 29.07 -7.29
C SER A 550 51.61 30.45 -7.89
N LYS A 551 50.70 31.42 -7.81
CA LYS A 551 51.03 32.86 -7.68
C LYS A 551 49.86 33.72 -7.22
N ARG A 552 50.10 34.45 -6.14
CA ARG A 552 49.34 35.59 -5.61
C ARG A 552 49.29 36.76 -6.60
N SER A 553 48.21 37.52 -6.55
CA SER A 553 48.12 39.00 -6.63
C SER A 553 47.00 39.37 -5.64
N VAL A 554 47.10 40.22 -4.62
CA VAL A 554 47.73 41.53 -4.40
C VAL A 554 47.29 42.60 -5.39
N SER A 555 46.20 43.27 -5.03
CA SER A 555 45.99 44.69 -5.27
C SER A 555 45.38 45.33 -4.02
N LEU A 556 46.25 45.97 -3.23
CA LEU A 556 45.94 47.23 -2.53
C LEU A 556 45.61 48.29 -3.60
N GLY A 557 44.80 49.32 -3.37
CA GLY A 557 44.19 49.84 -2.16
C GLY A 557 43.61 51.24 -2.42
N SER A 558 43.32 51.93 -1.32
CA SER A 558 42.83 53.32 -1.14
C SER A 558 41.31 53.42 -0.98
N ALA A 559 40.72 53.51 0.22
CA ALA A 559 40.98 54.26 1.46
C ALA A 559 40.26 55.62 1.53
N GLN A 560 39.87 55.93 2.78
CA GLN A 560 39.35 57.18 3.35
C GLN A 560 37.82 57.32 3.30
N ASP A 561 37.11 57.13 4.42
CA ASP A 561 37.02 57.96 5.66
C ASP A 561 35.63 58.62 5.62
N SER A 562 34.81 58.77 6.66
CA SER A 562 34.88 58.50 8.09
C SER A 562 33.43 58.73 8.63
N PRO A 563 33.14 58.73 9.95
CA PRO A 563 31.93 58.13 10.52
C PRO A 563 30.87 59.15 11.00
N GLN A 564 29.70 58.66 11.42
CA GLN A 564 28.96 59.07 12.63
C GLN A 564 27.51 58.57 12.59
N GLY A 565 26.96 58.16 13.74
CA GLY A 565 25.50 58.16 13.88
C GLY A 565 24.86 57.16 14.83
N SER A 566 25.34 57.05 16.07
CA SER A 566 24.60 56.39 17.15
C SER A 566 23.28 57.13 17.44
N LYS A 567 22.10 56.50 17.30
CA LYS A 567 20.88 56.94 18.00
C LYS A 567 20.02 55.77 18.49
N LYS A 568 20.26 55.45 19.76
CA LYS A 568 19.29 55.09 20.81
C LYS A 568 17.89 55.67 20.53
N ARG A 569 16.84 54.84 20.60
CA ARG A 569 15.54 55.31 21.05
C ARG A 569 14.82 54.23 21.87
N ARG A 570 14.70 54.52 23.16
CA ARG A 570 13.86 53.83 24.15
C ARG A 570 12.53 54.60 24.22
N ALA A 571 11.46 53.84 24.38
CA ALA A 571 10.24 54.08 25.17
C ALA A 571 9.64 55.50 25.28
N ARG A 572 8.34 55.59 25.00
CA ARG A 572 7.33 56.09 25.94
C ARG A 572 5.93 55.64 25.49
N GLY A 573 5.18 55.06 26.42
CA GLY A 573 3.74 54.90 26.29
C GLY A 573 3.00 56.20 26.60
N ALA A 574 1.76 56.22 26.14
CA ALA A 574 0.58 56.77 26.79
C ALA A 574 -0.60 55.90 26.32
#